data_AF-A0A3M6K676-F1
#
_entry.id   AF-A0A3M6K676-F1
#
_cell.length_a   1.000
_cell.length_b   1.000
_cell.length_c   1.000
_cell.angle_alpha   90.00
_cell.angle_beta   90.00
_cell.angle_gamma   90.00
#
_symmetry.space_group_name_H-M   'P 1'
#
loop_
_entity.id
_entity.type
_entity.pdbx_description
1 polymer ?
#
loop_
_entity_poly.entity_id
_entity_poly.type
_entity_poly.pdbx_seq_one_letter_code
_entity_poly.pdbx_strand_id
1 'polypeptide(L)'
;MSKETYLKGEEKEKALEIIKLGIAVRLRNSEILEQLAKKNIRISERTLRRYKEEIIDTPEQSAFEFYQREIGSKMTEYVLSYNEMERNCWQIIYNAKTHAEKLRAISVLRNVSSDKLGILKHYPQSRSKTMSYIPFNKKKLEN
;
A
#
# COMPACT_ATOMS: atom_id res chain seq x y z
N MET A 1 -10.21 -18.86 31.76
CA MET A 1 -11.09 -17.78 31.26
C MET A 1 -10.28 -16.48 31.21
N SER A 2 -9.59 -16.21 30.09
CA SER A 2 -8.79 -14.98 29.94
C SER A 2 -9.74 -13.80 29.81
N LYS A 3 -9.64 -12.81 30.71
CA LYS A 3 -10.41 -11.56 30.62
C LYS A 3 -10.12 -10.92 29.26
N GLU A 4 -11.17 -10.72 28.46
CA GLU A 4 -11.07 -10.00 27.18
C GLU A 4 -10.69 -8.55 27.49
N THR A 5 -9.42 -8.19 27.27
CA THR A 5 -8.96 -6.81 27.36
C THR A 5 -9.41 -6.07 26.11
N TYR A 6 -10.52 -5.36 26.22
CA TYR A 6 -10.94 -4.40 25.22
C TYR A 6 -10.00 -3.19 25.27
N LEU A 7 -9.37 -2.87 24.15
CA LEU A 7 -8.60 -1.63 24.01
C LEU A 7 -9.57 -0.44 24.10
N LYS A 8 -9.19 0.60 24.84
CA LYS A 8 -9.97 1.82 25.02
C LYS A 8 -9.11 3.05 24.69
N GLY A 9 -9.75 4.12 24.23
CA GLY A 9 -9.09 5.40 23.93
C GLY A 9 -8.07 5.28 22.79
N GLU A 10 -6.92 5.94 22.94
CA GLU A 10 -5.86 6.05 21.92
C GLU A 10 -5.31 4.71 21.43
N GLU A 11 -5.29 3.67 22.29
CA GLU A 11 -4.80 2.34 21.89
C GLU A 11 -5.74 1.64 20.91
N LYS A 12 -7.07 1.87 21.06
CA LYS A 12 -8.07 1.36 20.11
C LYS A 12 -7.92 2.04 18.76
N GLU A 13 -7.73 3.35 18.74
CA GLU A 13 -7.53 4.11 17.50
C GLU A 13 -6.27 3.66 16.74
N LYS A 14 -5.13 3.54 17.44
CA LYS A 14 -3.89 3.01 16.87
C LYS A 14 -4.06 1.58 16.33
N ALA A 15 -4.81 0.73 17.04
CA ALA A 15 -5.12 -0.62 16.57
C ALA A 15 -5.97 -0.59 15.30
N LEU A 16 -7.02 0.24 15.25
CA LEU A 16 -7.89 0.39 14.09
C LEU A 16 -7.12 0.92 12.87
N GLU A 17 -6.20 1.86 13.04
CA GLU A 17 -5.34 2.34 11.94
C GLU A 17 -4.46 1.22 11.36
N ILE A 18 -3.83 0.42 12.22
CA ILE A 18 -2.99 -0.71 11.79
C ILE A 18 -3.84 -1.77 11.09
N ILE A 19 -5.05 -2.03 11.58
CA ILE A 19 -5.98 -2.97 10.95
C ILE A 19 -6.46 -2.43 9.61
N LYS A 20 -6.81 -1.13 9.50
CA LYS A 20 -7.16 -0.46 8.24
C LYS A 20 -6.03 -0.61 7.23
N LEU A 21 -4.79 -0.37 7.64
CA LEU A 21 -3.59 -0.51 6.81
C LEU A 21 -3.39 -1.99 6.40
N GLY A 22 -3.59 -2.93 7.32
CA GLY A 22 -3.51 -4.36 7.03
C GLY A 22 -4.57 -4.83 6.02
N ILE A 23 -5.80 -4.35 6.11
CA ILE A 23 -6.86 -4.63 5.13
C ILE A 23 -6.50 -4.03 3.76
N ALA A 24 -6.02 -2.79 3.75
CA ALA A 24 -5.62 -2.05 2.57
C ALA A 24 -4.52 -2.77 1.75
N VAL A 25 -3.52 -3.35 2.43
CA VAL A 25 -2.44 -4.14 1.76
C VAL A 25 -2.78 -5.63 1.66
N ARG A 26 -4.01 -6.05 1.98
CA ARG A 26 -4.49 -7.44 1.91
C ARG A 26 -3.66 -8.43 2.74
N LEU A 27 -3.20 -8.01 3.92
CA LEU A 27 -2.53 -8.89 4.87
C LEU A 27 -3.47 -9.96 5.42
N ARG A 28 -2.91 -11.14 5.72
CA ARG A 28 -3.61 -12.23 6.43
C ARG A 28 -3.86 -11.83 7.88
N ASN A 29 -4.86 -12.44 8.52
CA ASN A 29 -5.19 -12.17 9.92
C ASN A 29 -3.97 -12.33 10.85
N SER A 30 -3.18 -13.39 10.65
CA SER A 30 -1.95 -13.65 11.42
C SER A 30 -0.94 -12.51 11.29
N GLU A 31 -0.75 -12.00 10.08
CA GLU A 31 0.20 -10.90 9.80
C GLU A 31 -0.26 -9.59 10.44
N ILE A 32 -1.57 -9.31 10.45
CA ILE A 32 -2.12 -8.14 11.13
C ILE A 32 -1.92 -8.25 12.65
N LEU A 33 -2.14 -9.43 13.23
CA LEU A 33 -1.90 -9.68 14.65
C LEU A 33 -0.42 -9.54 15.02
N GLU A 34 0.49 -10.01 14.17
CA GLU A 34 1.93 -9.80 14.35
C GLU A 34 2.33 -8.32 14.31
N GLN A 35 1.76 -7.54 13.39
CA GLN A 35 2.02 -6.09 13.29
C GLN A 35 1.49 -5.34 14.51
N LEU A 36 0.33 -5.72 15.03
CA LEU A 36 -0.20 -5.19 16.28
C LEU A 36 0.71 -5.56 17.46
N ALA A 37 1.16 -6.81 17.54
CA ALA A 37 2.05 -7.28 18.60
C ALA A 37 3.41 -6.55 18.59
N LYS A 38 3.97 -6.23 17.41
CA LYS A 38 5.19 -5.41 17.27
C LYS A 38 5.04 -4.01 17.86
N LYS A 39 3.81 -3.47 17.91
CA LYS A 39 3.50 -2.18 18.54
C LYS A 39 2.98 -2.33 19.98
N ASN A 40 3.23 -3.47 20.63
CA ASN A 40 2.75 -3.82 21.98
C ASN A 40 1.22 -3.92 22.12
N ILE A 41 0.49 -4.04 21.02
CA ILE A 41 -0.97 -4.20 21.02
C ILE A 41 -1.30 -5.68 20.84
N ARG A 42 -1.78 -6.34 21.90
CA ARG A 42 -2.20 -7.75 21.84
C ARG A 42 -3.72 -7.85 21.81
N ILE A 43 -4.26 -8.34 20.70
CA ILE A 43 -5.70 -8.62 20.55
C ILE A 43 -5.93 -10.06 20.12
N SER A 44 -7.11 -10.58 20.43
CA SER A 44 -7.53 -11.90 19.93
C SER A 44 -8.00 -11.82 18.48
N GLU A 45 -8.02 -12.94 17.76
CA GLU A 45 -8.55 -13.00 16.39
C GLU A 45 -10.05 -12.65 16.35
N ARG A 46 -10.81 -13.00 17.40
CA ARG A 46 -12.21 -12.60 17.55
C ARG A 46 -12.36 -11.08 17.64
N THR A 47 -11.47 -10.42 18.38
CA THR A 47 -11.44 -8.96 18.50
C THR A 47 -11.04 -8.31 17.17
N LEU A 48 -10.05 -8.88 16.46
CA LEU A 48 -9.67 -8.44 15.12
C LEU A 48 -10.85 -8.52 14.15
N ARG A 49 -11.61 -9.61 14.15
CA ARG A 49 -12.79 -9.78 13.28
C ARG A 49 -13.83 -8.69 13.52
N ARG A 50 -14.15 -8.41 14.78
CA ARG A 50 -15.07 -7.33 15.16
C ARG A 50 -14.59 -5.96 14.72
N TYR A 51 -13.29 -5.66 14.90
CA TYR A 51 -12.73 -4.40 14.44
C TYR A 51 -12.72 -4.26 12.91
N LYS A 52 -12.57 -5.38 12.17
CA LYS A 52 -12.75 -5.37 10.71
C LYS A 52 -14.18 -5.05 10.31
N GLU A 53 -15.17 -5.64 10.99
CA GLU A 53 -16.60 -5.36 10.80
C GLU A 53 -16.89 -3.86 11.09
N GLU A 54 -16.39 -3.34 12.21
CA GLU A 54 -16.51 -1.91 12.58
C GLU A 54 -15.90 -0.97 11.51
N ILE A 55 -14.76 -1.33 10.92
CA ILE A 55 -14.12 -0.57 9.84
C ILE A 55 -14.94 -0.60 8.55
N ILE A 56 -15.57 -1.74 8.22
CA ILE A 56 -16.41 -1.89 7.02
C ILE A 56 -17.72 -1.13 7.16
N ASP A 57 -18.30 -1.12 8.36
CA ASP A 57 -19.58 -0.47 8.65
C ASP A 57 -19.46 1.05 8.81
N THR A 58 -18.25 1.60 8.93
CA THR A 58 -18.03 3.04 9.05
C THR A 58 -18.03 3.69 7.64
N PRO A 59 -19.03 4.52 7.28
CA PRO A 59 -19.22 5.01 5.91
C PRO A 59 -18.22 6.09 5.46
N GLU A 60 -17.44 6.68 6.39
CA GLU A 60 -16.63 7.87 6.10
C GLU A 60 -15.20 7.61 5.61
N GLN A 61 -14.71 6.36 5.63
CA GLN A 61 -13.36 6.05 5.14
C GLN A 61 -13.32 4.61 4.63
N SER A 62 -13.62 4.41 3.35
CA SER A 62 -13.37 3.11 2.72
C SER A 62 -11.90 2.76 2.91
N ALA A 63 -11.58 1.53 3.34
CA ALA A 63 -10.20 1.06 3.46
C ALA A 63 -9.38 1.28 2.16
N PHE A 64 -10.09 1.36 1.02
CA PHE A 64 -9.55 1.73 -0.27
C PHE A 64 -9.13 3.20 -0.39
N GLU A 65 -9.90 4.15 0.15
CA GLU A 65 -9.55 5.57 0.17
C GLU A 65 -8.36 5.82 1.12
N PHE A 66 -8.32 5.13 2.26
CA PHE A 66 -7.17 5.16 3.17
C PHE A 66 -5.90 4.65 2.47
N TYR A 67 -5.99 3.51 1.78
CA TYR A 67 -4.91 2.97 0.98
C TYR A 67 -4.43 3.93 -0.11
N GLN A 68 -5.35 4.54 -0.86
CA GLN A 68 -5.03 5.53 -1.88
C GLN A 68 -4.31 6.75 -1.29
N ARG A 69 -4.78 7.25 -0.13
CA ARG A 69 -4.23 8.46 0.50
C ARG A 69 -2.84 8.24 1.10
N GLU A 70 -2.64 7.14 1.82
CA GLU A 70 -1.40 6.88 2.59
C GLU A 70 -0.32 6.13 1.78
N ILE A 71 -0.74 5.13 1.01
CA ILE A 71 0.17 4.22 0.31
C ILE A 71 0.23 4.58 -1.17
N GLY A 72 -0.92 4.87 -1.79
CA GLY A 72 -1.00 5.26 -3.20
C GLY A 72 -0.19 6.52 -3.52
N SER A 73 -0.26 7.55 -2.67
CA SER A 73 0.51 8.80 -2.82
C SER A 73 2.01 8.55 -2.82
N LYS A 74 2.54 7.92 -1.76
CA LYS A 74 3.97 7.56 -1.64
C LYS A 74 4.44 6.65 -2.76
N MET A 75 3.63 5.66 -3.15
CA MET A 75 3.95 4.75 -4.26
C MET A 75 4.03 5.50 -5.60
N THR A 76 3.14 6.48 -5.80
CA THR A 76 3.16 7.36 -6.99
C THR A 76 4.40 8.24 -7.01
N GLU A 77 4.75 8.86 -5.87
CA GLU A 77 5.99 9.63 -5.72
C GLU A 77 7.22 8.78 -6.04
N TYR A 78 7.29 7.55 -5.53
CA TYR A 78 8.36 6.62 -5.88
C TYR A 78 8.41 6.37 -7.38
N VAL A 79 7.29 6.02 -8.02
CA VAL A 79 7.26 5.78 -9.49
C VAL A 79 7.73 7.02 -10.27
N LEU A 80 7.33 8.22 -9.86
CA LEU A 80 7.79 9.48 -10.47
C LEU A 80 9.30 9.67 -10.31
N SER A 81 9.85 9.40 -9.12
CA SER A 81 11.29 9.49 -8.87
C SER A 81 12.08 8.49 -9.73
N TYR A 82 11.62 7.25 -9.87
CA TYR A 82 12.25 6.26 -10.75
C TYR A 82 12.17 6.69 -12.23
N ASN A 83 11.06 7.27 -12.68
CA ASN A 83 10.96 7.82 -14.04
C ASN A 83 12.00 8.93 -14.29
N GLU A 84 12.21 9.80 -13.30
CA GLU A 84 13.20 10.87 -13.39
C GLU A 84 14.63 10.31 -13.41
N MET A 85 14.94 9.32 -12.56
CA MET A 85 16.23 8.63 -12.58
C MET A 85 16.50 7.93 -13.91
N GLU A 86 15.50 7.26 -14.50
CA GLU A 86 15.62 6.66 -15.83
C GLU A 86 15.92 7.71 -16.90
N ARG A 87 15.22 8.86 -16.88
CA ARG A 87 15.49 9.98 -17.79
C ARG A 87 16.91 10.50 -17.65
N ASN A 88 17.39 10.68 -16.42
CA ASN A 88 18.76 11.13 -16.15
C ASN A 88 19.79 10.12 -16.68
N CYS A 89 19.56 8.82 -16.50
CA CYS A 89 20.43 7.79 -17.07
C CYS A 89 20.45 7.86 -18.60
N TRP A 90 19.29 8.03 -19.25
CA TRP A 90 19.22 8.20 -20.71
C TRP A 90 19.95 9.45 -21.20
N GLN A 91 19.86 10.57 -20.47
CA GLN A 91 20.62 11.78 -20.79
C GLN A 91 22.13 11.56 -20.66
N ILE A 92 22.58 10.85 -19.63
CA ILE A 92 24.00 10.49 -19.47
C ILE A 92 24.46 9.61 -20.63
N ILE A 93 23.67 8.60 -21.03
CA ILE A 93 23.99 7.73 -22.17
C ILE A 93 24.12 8.54 -23.46
N TYR A 94 23.21 9.49 -23.69
CA TYR A 94 23.21 10.34 -24.87
C TYR A 94 24.41 11.28 -24.90
N ASN A 95 24.74 11.91 -23.76
CA ASN A 95 25.81 12.91 -23.65
C ASN A 95 27.21 12.30 -23.43
N ALA A 96 27.31 11.02 -23.09
CA ALA A 96 28.57 10.36 -22.78
C ALA A 96 29.50 10.33 -24.00
N LYS A 97 30.73 10.82 -23.80
CA LYS A 97 31.78 10.84 -24.82
C LYS A 97 32.51 9.51 -24.92
N THR A 98 32.51 8.72 -23.85
CA THR A 98 33.23 7.44 -23.79
C THR A 98 32.29 6.25 -23.69
N HIS A 99 32.69 5.11 -24.26
CA HIS A 99 31.94 3.86 -24.14
C HIS A 99 31.84 3.37 -22.68
N ALA A 100 32.87 3.60 -21.86
CA ALA A 100 32.87 3.22 -20.46
C ALA A 100 31.80 3.97 -19.64
N GLU A 101 31.58 5.25 -19.91
CA GLU A 101 30.50 6.03 -19.29
C GLU A 101 29.12 5.52 -19.71
N LYS A 102 28.94 5.22 -21.00
CA LYS A 102 27.69 4.62 -21.51
C LYS A 102 27.38 3.30 -20.83
N LEU A 103 28.37 2.41 -20.71
CA LEU A 103 28.19 1.10 -20.05
C LEU A 103 27.83 1.24 -18.57
N ARG A 104 28.48 2.17 -17.85
CA ARG A 104 28.14 2.46 -16.45
C ARG A 104 26.70 2.97 -16.32
N ALA A 105 26.29 3.93 -17.16
CA ALA A 105 24.94 4.47 -17.13
C ALA A 105 23.86 3.43 -17.50
N ILE A 106 24.13 2.54 -18.46
CA ILE A 106 23.25 1.41 -18.80
C ILE A 106 23.12 0.44 -17.63
N SER A 107 24.22 0.16 -16.92
CA SER A 107 24.17 -0.70 -15.72
C SER A 107 23.30 -0.10 -14.63
N VAL A 108 23.41 1.21 -14.38
CA VAL A 108 22.57 1.92 -13.40
C VAL A 108 21.11 1.92 -13.85
N LEU A 109 20.84 2.22 -15.13
CA LEU A 109 19.50 2.19 -15.70
C LEU A 109 18.83 0.83 -15.49
N ARG A 110 19.56 -0.28 -15.72
CA ARG A 110 19.04 -1.62 -15.49
C ARG A 110 18.56 -1.84 -14.05
N ASN A 111 19.33 -1.36 -13.07
CA ASN A 111 18.96 -1.47 -11.66
C ASN A 111 17.73 -0.60 -11.34
N VAL A 112 17.74 0.67 -11.77
CA VAL A 112 16.61 1.59 -11.59
C VAL A 112 15.32 1.03 -12.18
N SER A 113 15.37 0.47 -13.40
CA SER A 113 14.20 -0.15 -14.03
C SER A 113 13.76 -1.43 -13.32
N SER A 114 14.69 -2.23 -12.80
CA SER A 114 14.37 -3.42 -12.00
C SER A 114 13.66 -3.05 -10.69
N ASP A 115 14.16 -2.04 -9.98
CA ASP A 115 13.57 -1.56 -8.72
C ASP A 115 12.18 -0.97 -8.95
N LYS A 116 12.02 -0.17 -10.01
CA LYS A 116 10.72 0.35 -10.46
C LYS A 116 9.73 -0.77 -10.75
N LEU A 117 10.15 -1.84 -11.44
CA LEU A 117 9.31 -3.01 -11.68
C LEU A 117 8.91 -3.72 -10.38
N GLY A 118 9.82 -3.80 -9.40
CA GLY A 118 9.53 -4.33 -8.07
C GLY A 118 8.38 -3.57 -7.39
N ILE A 119 8.42 -2.25 -7.45
CA ILE A 119 7.38 -1.38 -6.88
C ILE A 119 6.06 -1.53 -7.64
N LEU A 120 6.09 -1.52 -8.98
CA LEU A 120 4.88 -1.63 -9.81
C LEU A 120 4.12 -2.95 -9.62
N LYS A 121 4.78 -4.04 -9.18
CA LYS A 121 4.10 -5.29 -8.82
C LYS A 121 3.17 -5.15 -7.61
N HIS A 122 3.52 -4.26 -6.69
CA HIS A 122 2.74 -3.98 -5.49
C HIS A 122 1.86 -2.74 -5.63
N TYR A 123 2.02 -2.00 -6.73
CA TYR A 123 1.09 -0.95 -7.09
C TYR A 123 -0.27 -1.58 -7.37
N PRO A 124 -1.37 -1.05 -6.80
CA PRO A 124 -2.70 -1.52 -7.11
C PRO A 124 -2.97 -1.22 -8.57
N GLN A 125 -2.77 -2.19 -9.45
CA GLN A 125 -3.28 -2.08 -10.81
C GLN A 125 -4.79 -2.09 -10.69
N SER A 126 -5.40 -0.90 -10.67
CA SER A 126 -6.80 -0.80 -11.04
C SER A 126 -6.86 -1.44 -12.43
N ARG A 127 -7.77 -2.40 -12.62
CA ARG A 127 -8.13 -2.86 -13.97
C ARG A 127 -8.90 -1.75 -14.70
N SER A 128 -8.40 -0.53 -14.67
CA SER A 128 -8.94 0.60 -15.40
C SER A 128 -7.91 0.93 -16.48
N LYS A 129 -8.09 0.31 -17.65
CA LYS A 129 -7.50 0.85 -18.89
C LYS A 129 -8.08 2.22 -19.25
N THR A 130 -9.08 2.68 -18.51
CA THR A 130 -9.57 4.05 -18.46
C THR A 130 -10.19 4.22 -17.08
N MET A 131 -9.90 5.32 -16.39
CA MET A 131 -10.56 5.65 -15.13
C MET A 131 -12.02 6.05 -15.44
N SER A 132 -12.85 5.11 -15.85
CA SER A 132 -14.30 5.31 -15.84
C SER A 132 -14.76 5.18 -14.40
N TYR A 133 -15.19 6.30 -13.84
CA TYR A 133 -15.93 6.36 -12.60
C TYR A 133 -17.18 5.47 -12.76
N ILE A 134 -17.13 4.25 -12.23
CA ILE A 134 -18.32 3.42 -12.07
C ILE A 134 -18.80 3.67 -10.64
N PRO A 135 -19.88 4.45 -10.43
CA PRO A 135 -20.42 4.67 -9.11
C PRO A 135 -20.84 3.33 -8.49
N PHE A 136 -20.52 3.17 -7.21
CA PHE A 136 -20.86 1.98 -6.43
C PHE A 136 -22.37 1.76 -6.41
N ASN A 137 -22.83 0.67 -7.04
CA ASN A 137 -24.25 0.35 -7.15
C ASN A 137 -24.69 -0.53 -5.97
N LYS A 138 -25.35 0.08 -4.99
CA LYS A 138 -25.88 -0.57 -3.77
C LYS A 138 -26.84 -1.74 -4.05
N LYS A 139 -27.45 -1.83 -5.24
CA LYS A 139 -28.42 -2.88 -5.59
C LYS A 139 -27.84 -4.29 -5.76
N LYS A 140 -26.51 -4.45 -5.78
CA LYS A 140 -25.88 -5.78 -5.90
C LYS A 140 -25.75 -6.54 -4.58
N LEU A 141 -26.18 -5.96 -3.46
CA LEU A 141 -26.09 -6.57 -2.13
C LEU A 141 -27.43 -7.13 -1.62
N GLU A 142 -28.53 -7.02 -2.38
CA GLU A 142 -29.88 -7.42 -1.95
C GLU A 142 -30.40 -8.73 -2.57
N ASN A 143 -29.55 -9.54 -3.20
CA ASN A 143 -29.93 -10.89 -3.67
C ASN A 143 -29.06 -11.97 -3.04
#